data_AF-A0A0C9T8G3-F1
#
_entry.id   AF-A0A0C9T8G3-F1
#
_cell.length_a   1.000
_cell.length_b   1.000
_cell.length_c   1.000
_cell.angle_alpha   90.00
_cell.angle_beta   90.00
_cell.angle_gamma   90.00
#
_symmetry.space_group_name_H-M   'P 1'
#
loop_
_entity.id
_entity.type
_entity.pdbx_description
1 polymer ?
#
loop_
_entity_poly.entity_id
_entity_poly.type
_entity_poly.pdbx_seq_one_letter_code
_entity_poly.pdbx_strand_id
1 'polypeptide(L)'
;PTGPSKPPGLSVAESHRERTDAVRQRMKLQPASNHHAGLSGTSLNTATLLAHQSAGGSPGEQKAMVCWQVRVSNNPKQINNDLPYGNKPWAYSVWLSDIKEHVLQQIAGDWNRNGAAPLKTEEVSFRWSGNRVFEKDTSTMKLGDFVAFHQTPTMSFYLEKVPPVWKSHAKGKAPCLCFELYVDHHSYSKRLRKAARHRAGAASDSDGSDEDDDPSTDAMVRSMVRGAPKRSRPLEDSSEANKPTIQKRSDITLKQIKCIVNNENGQYEFEDTNVVVKGAIRDKPFSSGAMKHVYDLHGLDGKSYVAKRFYRISENETAHDPLFDDEESRIAATVPIEDNEVQLQCKLARLAWGRWFLQKFYAHARSVNVHVDSDIAFAGAFLGKEIECPSRASGVDTIDEDTKGLTWLIEDRRPQTVIRFSGTLDHRTLRRDLRSATISAFAHFVWGASHRNFVFADLQGTPHPVRGKDGLILFDLMTHSLAGDTGVGDFGREGILTFLRDHSCNTVCRDLGLDRSMPLEFAESDNPQSSSGEDEE
;
A
#
# COMPACT_ATOMS: atom_id res chain seq x y z
N PRO A 1 -30.75 23.70 -48.60
CA PRO A 1 -29.58 24.51 -48.21
C PRO A 1 -30.00 25.68 -47.32
N THR A 2 -30.21 25.39 -46.04
CA THR A 2 -30.50 26.36 -44.96
C THR A 2 -30.09 25.69 -43.65
N GLY A 3 -28.93 26.07 -43.11
CA GLY A 3 -28.43 25.60 -41.81
C GLY A 3 -29.01 26.40 -40.64
N PRO A 4 -29.04 25.84 -39.41
CA PRO A 4 -29.69 26.48 -38.28
C PRO A 4 -28.81 27.56 -37.63
N SER A 5 -29.44 28.68 -37.31
CA SER A 5 -28.89 29.82 -36.56
C SER A 5 -28.78 29.52 -35.07
N LYS A 6 -27.61 29.86 -34.47
CA LYS A 6 -27.35 29.84 -33.02
C LYS A 6 -28.35 30.73 -32.25
N PRO A 7 -28.84 30.30 -31.08
CA PRO A 7 -29.61 31.19 -30.20
C PRO A 7 -28.68 32.20 -29.50
N PRO A 8 -29.19 33.40 -29.16
CA PRO A 8 -28.41 34.42 -28.47
C PRO A 8 -28.11 33.97 -27.04
N GLY A 9 -26.83 33.99 -26.67
CA GLY A 9 -26.40 33.69 -25.29
C GLY A 9 -26.92 34.74 -24.31
N LEU A 10 -27.45 34.28 -23.18
CA LEU A 10 -27.82 35.13 -22.05
C LEU A 10 -26.58 35.88 -21.55
N SER A 11 -26.78 37.14 -21.14
CA SER A 11 -25.67 37.95 -20.64
C SER A 11 -25.14 37.39 -19.32
N VAL A 12 -23.83 37.56 -19.07
CA VAL A 12 -23.16 37.12 -17.83
C VAL A 12 -23.88 37.64 -16.57
N ALA A 13 -24.53 38.81 -16.66
CA ALA A 13 -25.31 39.40 -15.58
C ALA A 13 -26.60 38.61 -15.26
N GLU A 14 -27.29 38.06 -16.25
CA GLU A 14 -28.51 37.25 -16.05
C GLU A 14 -28.17 35.88 -15.44
N SER A 15 -27.08 35.25 -15.88
CA SER A 15 -26.60 33.99 -15.30
C SER A 15 -26.16 34.13 -13.82
N HIS A 16 -25.66 35.31 -13.43
CA HIS A 16 -25.30 35.58 -12.05
C HIS A 16 -26.52 35.84 -11.16
N ARG A 17 -27.58 36.45 -11.73
CA ARG A 17 -28.84 36.69 -11.04
C ARG A 17 -29.60 35.39 -10.77
N GLU A 18 -29.69 34.49 -11.76
CA GLU A 18 -30.32 33.18 -11.60
C GLU A 18 -29.63 32.30 -10.56
N ARG A 19 -28.28 32.32 -10.51
CA ARG A 19 -27.51 31.62 -9.48
C ARG A 19 -27.75 32.17 -8.08
N THR A 20 -27.91 33.48 -7.95
CA THR A 20 -28.17 34.13 -6.66
C THR A 20 -29.59 33.82 -6.15
N ASP A 21 -30.57 33.76 -7.04
CA ASP A 21 -31.97 33.44 -6.68
C ASP A 21 -32.17 31.95 -6.36
N ALA A 22 -31.45 31.04 -7.03
CA ALA A 22 -31.46 29.61 -6.73
C ALA A 22 -30.89 29.28 -5.33
N VAL A 23 -29.83 29.98 -4.91
CA VAL A 23 -29.25 29.85 -3.55
C VAL A 23 -30.23 30.38 -2.49
N ARG A 24 -30.95 31.47 -2.80
CA ARG A 24 -31.96 32.06 -1.91
C ARG A 24 -33.19 31.18 -1.71
N GLN A 25 -33.59 30.43 -2.74
CA GLN A 25 -34.67 29.45 -2.64
C GLN A 25 -34.26 28.21 -1.83
N ARG A 26 -33.00 27.76 -1.93
CA ARG A 26 -32.47 26.64 -1.12
C ARG A 26 -32.42 26.93 0.38
N MET A 27 -32.22 28.18 0.78
CA MET A 27 -32.22 28.56 2.20
C MET A 27 -33.62 28.67 2.83
N LYS A 28 -34.70 28.66 2.03
CA LYS A 28 -36.08 28.72 2.55
C LYS A 28 -36.72 27.35 2.78
N LEU A 29 -36.04 26.26 2.43
CA LEU A 29 -36.53 24.89 2.58
C LEU A 29 -35.68 24.11 3.60
N GLN A 30 -35.84 24.43 4.88
CA GLN A 30 -35.51 23.52 5.98
C GLN A 30 -36.79 23.17 6.73
N PRO A 31 -37.22 21.89 6.78
CA PRO A 31 -38.34 21.50 7.60
C PRO A 31 -37.92 21.35 9.07
N ALA A 32 -38.80 21.85 9.95
CA ALA A 32 -38.71 21.72 11.39
C ALA A 32 -38.79 20.27 11.85
N SER A 33 -38.00 19.92 12.86
CA SER A 33 -37.96 18.60 13.49
C SER A 33 -39.20 18.34 14.34
N ASN A 34 -39.90 17.23 14.06
CA ASN A 34 -40.96 16.72 14.92
C ASN A 34 -40.44 15.55 15.77
N HIS A 35 -40.81 15.60 17.06
CA HIS A 35 -40.68 14.53 18.03
C HIS A 35 -41.59 13.34 17.68
N HIS A 36 -41.08 12.10 17.79
CA HIS A 36 -41.91 10.97 18.20
C HIS A 36 -41.09 9.88 18.91
N ALA A 37 -41.71 9.33 19.95
CA ALA A 37 -41.19 8.34 20.87
C ALA A 37 -41.62 6.91 20.49
N GLY A 38 -40.80 5.94 20.89
CA GLY A 38 -41.20 4.59 21.27
C GLY A 38 -41.19 3.55 20.14
N LEU A 39 -40.22 2.63 20.20
CA LEU A 39 -40.42 1.17 20.14
C LEU A 39 -39.08 0.44 20.35
N SER A 40 -39.15 -0.62 21.15
CA SER A 40 -38.03 -1.43 21.64
C SER A 40 -37.48 -2.35 20.54
N GLY A 41 -36.47 -1.87 19.82
CA GLY A 41 -35.53 -2.70 19.07
C GLY A 41 -34.13 -2.35 19.55
N THR A 42 -33.21 -3.32 19.62
CA THR A 42 -31.81 -3.09 20.04
C THR A 42 -31.22 -1.94 19.22
N SER A 43 -31.16 -0.75 19.81
CA SER A 43 -30.73 0.44 19.11
C SER A 43 -29.22 0.32 18.91
N LEU A 44 -28.83 -0.07 17.70
CA LEU A 44 -27.51 0.24 17.18
C LEU A 44 -27.40 1.76 17.13
N ASN A 45 -27.00 2.36 18.24
CA ASN A 45 -26.76 3.80 18.28
C ASN A 45 -25.64 4.12 17.26
N THR A 46 -25.68 5.33 16.71
CA THR A 46 -24.72 5.81 15.69
C THR A 46 -23.26 5.58 16.12
N ALA A 47 -22.98 5.68 17.43
CA ALA A 47 -21.66 5.39 18.00
C ALA A 47 -21.22 3.93 17.83
N THR A 48 -22.13 2.96 17.95
CA THR A 48 -21.84 1.53 17.74
C THR A 48 -21.58 1.22 16.27
N LEU A 49 -22.27 1.91 15.34
CA LEU A 49 -22.03 1.80 13.90
C LEU A 49 -20.70 2.44 13.47
N LEU A 50 -20.36 3.61 14.03
CA LEU A 50 -19.08 4.29 13.82
C LEU A 50 -17.89 3.47 14.36
N ALA A 51 -18.04 2.91 15.56
CA ALA A 51 -17.06 1.99 16.15
C ALA A 51 -17.00 0.64 15.41
N HIS A 52 -17.98 0.30 14.57
CA HIS A 52 -17.90 -0.83 13.65
C HIS A 52 -17.11 -0.51 12.38
N GLN A 53 -17.28 0.67 11.79
CA GLN A 53 -16.57 1.02 10.56
C GLN A 53 -15.09 1.35 10.78
N SER A 54 -14.73 2.01 11.89
CA SER A 54 -13.32 2.36 12.17
C SER A 54 -12.50 1.16 12.66
N ALA A 55 -13.15 0.13 13.20
CA ALA A 55 -12.56 -1.10 13.72
C ALA A 55 -12.29 -2.16 12.64
N GLY A 56 -12.68 -1.90 11.39
CA GLY A 56 -12.68 -2.88 10.30
C GLY A 56 -13.72 -4.00 10.47
N GLY A 57 -13.72 -4.93 9.51
CA GLY A 57 -14.56 -6.12 9.50
C GLY A 57 -15.99 -5.93 8.99
N SER A 58 -16.71 -7.04 8.86
CA SER A 58 -18.12 -7.07 8.50
C SER A 58 -19.02 -6.78 9.71
N PRO A 59 -20.25 -6.26 9.52
CA PRO A 59 -21.22 -6.14 10.61
C PRO A 59 -21.42 -7.47 11.34
N GLY A 60 -21.39 -7.43 12.68
CA GLY A 60 -21.51 -8.63 13.54
C GLY A 60 -20.24 -9.46 13.70
N GLU A 61 -19.14 -9.10 13.03
CA GLU A 61 -17.87 -9.82 13.18
C GLU A 61 -17.32 -9.72 14.61
N GLN A 62 -16.73 -10.81 15.10
CA GLN A 62 -16.08 -10.86 16.40
C GLN A 62 -14.93 -9.85 16.49
N LYS A 63 -14.80 -9.23 17.66
CA LYS A 63 -13.78 -8.20 17.93
C LYS A 63 -12.94 -8.54 19.14
N ALA A 64 -11.70 -8.05 19.14
CA ALA A 64 -10.84 -7.99 20.32
C ALA A 64 -10.55 -6.53 20.64
N MET A 65 -10.44 -6.22 21.93
CA MET A 65 -9.95 -4.92 22.38
C MET A 65 -8.43 -4.91 22.27
N VAL A 66 -7.88 -3.98 21.50
CA VAL A 66 -6.43 -3.75 21.44
C VAL A 66 -6.11 -2.47 22.21
N CYS A 67 -5.38 -2.61 23.30
CA CYS A 67 -4.82 -1.54 24.11
C CYS A 67 -3.34 -1.36 23.75
N TRP A 68 -2.85 -0.14 23.65
CA TRP A 68 -1.44 0.14 23.39
C TRP A 68 -0.87 1.23 24.29
N GLN A 69 0.41 1.09 24.61
CA GLN A 69 1.26 2.14 25.19
C GLN A 69 2.52 2.27 24.35
N VAL A 70 3.31 3.33 24.54
CA VAL A 70 4.53 3.56 23.76
C VAL A 70 5.77 3.38 24.61
N ARG A 71 6.79 2.74 24.05
CA ARG A 71 8.11 2.57 24.66
C ARG A 71 9.16 3.01 23.66
N VAL A 72 10.22 3.66 24.13
CA VAL A 72 11.32 4.13 23.28
C VAL A 72 12.60 3.40 23.70
N SER A 73 13.42 2.98 22.73
CA SER A 73 14.61 2.15 22.98
C SER A 73 15.69 2.81 23.85
N ASN A 74 15.69 4.15 23.94
CA ASN A 74 16.59 4.90 24.83
C ASN A 74 16.19 4.82 26.33
N ASN A 75 14.97 4.36 26.64
CA ASN A 75 14.52 4.04 27.99
C ASN A 75 13.67 2.76 27.97
N PRO A 76 14.30 1.59 27.72
CA PRO A 76 13.57 0.35 27.43
C PRO A 76 12.87 -0.23 28.67
N LYS A 77 13.09 0.32 29.86
CA LYS A 77 12.46 -0.13 31.11
C LYS A 77 11.18 0.62 31.44
N GLN A 78 10.97 1.83 30.91
CA GLN A 78 9.80 2.65 31.23
C GLN A 78 8.90 2.90 30.02
N ILE A 79 7.59 2.97 30.27
CA ILE A 79 6.63 3.46 29.28
C ILE A 79 6.85 4.96 29.13
N ASN A 80 6.84 5.44 27.89
CA ASN A 80 6.90 6.86 27.61
C ASN A 80 5.51 7.49 27.82
N ASN A 81 5.32 8.14 28.97
CA ASN A 81 4.05 8.78 29.34
C ASN A 81 3.79 10.11 28.60
N ASP A 82 4.78 10.62 27.85
CA ASP A 82 4.65 11.83 27.05
C ASP A 82 4.05 11.54 25.67
N LEU A 83 3.99 10.27 25.27
CA LEU A 83 3.38 9.81 24.03
C LEU A 83 1.98 9.23 24.28
N PRO A 84 1.06 9.33 23.30
CA PRO A 84 -0.32 8.94 23.50
C PRO A 84 -0.41 7.42 23.63
N TYR A 85 -1.26 7.00 24.55
CA TYR A 85 -1.68 5.62 24.74
C TYR A 85 -3.18 5.54 24.48
N GLY A 86 -3.69 4.35 24.14
CA GLY A 86 -5.10 4.23 23.79
C GLY A 86 -5.58 2.79 23.76
N ASN A 87 -6.86 2.65 23.46
CA ASN A 87 -7.49 1.35 23.24
C ASN A 87 -8.56 1.49 22.16
N LYS A 88 -8.75 0.42 21.38
CA LYS A 88 -9.74 0.37 20.32
C LYS A 88 -10.17 -1.07 20.06
N PRO A 89 -11.48 -1.36 19.92
CA PRO A 89 -11.92 -2.67 19.45
C PRO A 89 -11.60 -2.81 17.97
N TRP A 90 -11.12 -3.99 17.55
CA TRP A 90 -10.81 -4.33 16.16
C TRP A 90 -11.43 -5.66 15.78
N ALA A 91 -11.89 -5.78 14.53
CA ALA A 91 -12.42 -7.03 14.00
C ALA A 91 -11.33 -8.09 13.78
N TYR A 92 -11.70 -9.36 13.91
CA TYR A 92 -10.78 -10.49 13.82
C TYR A 92 -10.12 -10.63 12.45
N SER A 93 -10.78 -10.18 11.38
CA SER A 93 -10.26 -10.17 10.02
C SER A 93 -9.21 -9.11 9.74
N VAL A 94 -9.01 -8.14 10.65
CA VAL A 94 -8.04 -7.06 10.47
C VAL A 94 -6.64 -7.58 10.73
N TRP A 95 -5.70 -7.19 9.87
CA TRP A 95 -4.29 -7.55 9.97
C TRP A 95 -3.58 -6.78 11.08
N LEU A 96 -2.70 -7.44 11.83
CA LEU A 96 -1.91 -6.78 12.88
C LEU A 96 -1.03 -5.64 12.35
N SER A 97 -0.52 -5.76 11.12
CA SER A 97 0.24 -4.68 10.48
C SER A 97 -0.59 -3.41 10.28
N ASP A 98 -1.87 -3.55 9.93
CA ASP A 98 -2.78 -2.41 9.75
C ASP A 98 -3.13 -1.77 11.10
N ILE A 99 -3.30 -2.58 12.15
CA ILE A 99 -3.46 -2.09 13.52
C ILE A 99 -2.21 -1.32 13.96
N LYS A 100 -1.02 -1.83 13.64
CA LYS A 100 0.26 -1.15 13.93
C LYS A 100 0.37 0.19 13.22
N GLU A 101 0.05 0.23 11.95
CA GLU A 101 0.07 1.45 11.15
C GLU A 101 -0.93 2.49 11.68
N HIS A 102 -2.14 2.06 12.07
CA HIS A 102 -3.11 2.95 12.71
C HIS A 102 -2.60 3.54 14.03
N VAL A 103 -2.03 2.69 14.90
CA VAL A 103 -1.45 3.14 16.17
C VAL A 103 -0.28 4.11 15.93
N LEU A 104 0.57 3.85 14.93
CA LEU A 104 1.65 4.73 14.53
C LEU A 104 1.12 6.10 14.09
N GLN A 105 0.07 6.16 13.27
CA GLN A 105 -0.56 7.40 12.83
C GLN A 105 -1.12 8.22 14.00
N GLN A 106 -1.71 7.56 15.00
CA GLN A 106 -2.20 8.24 16.21
C GLN A 106 -1.06 8.84 17.04
N ILE A 107 0.08 8.16 17.12
CA ILE A 107 1.26 8.65 17.85
C ILE A 107 2.01 9.73 17.07
N ALA A 108 1.95 9.69 15.73
CA ALA A 108 2.67 10.62 14.85
C ALA A 108 2.32 12.10 15.14
N GLY A 109 1.07 12.40 15.51
CA GLY A 109 0.67 13.74 15.91
C GLY A 109 1.55 14.29 17.03
N ASP A 110 1.71 13.52 18.09
CA ASP A 110 2.39 13.95 19.32
C ASP A 110 3.90 13.86 19.19
N TRP A 111 4.36 12.85 18.48
CA TRP A 111 5.75 12.71 18.08
C TRP A 111 6.23 13.93 17.29
N ASN A 112 5.48 14.34 16.25
CA ASN A 112 5.87 15.43 15.34
C ASN A 112 5.73 16.82 15.98
N ARG A 113 4.93 16.97 17.05
CA ARG A 113 4.70 18.27 17.73
C ARG A 113 5.99 18.93 18.23
N ASN A 114 7.07 18.18 18.43
CA ASN A 114 8.37 18.70 18.85
C ASN A 114 9.36 18.90 17.67
N GLY A 115 8.88 18.96 16.43
CA GLY A 115 9.75 19.08 15.25
C GLY A 115 10.49 17.79 14.89
N ALA A 116 10.12 16.68 15.51
CA ALA A 116 10.63 15.36 15.17
C ALA A 116 10.15 14.98 13.75
N ALA A 117 10.99 14.31 12.98
CA ALA A 117 10.52 13.74 11.72
C ALA A 117 9.52 12.60 12.01
N PRO A 118 8.56 12.34 11.11
CA PRO A 118 7.64 11.23 11.25
C PRO A 118 8.39 9.91 11.46
N LEU A 119 7.89 9.10 12.39
CA LEU A 119 8.30 7.71 12.55
C LEU A 119 7.91 6.90 11.32
N LYS A 120 8.78 5.97 10.93
CA LYS A 120 8.48 5.00 9.87
C LYS A 120 8.08 3.65 10.44
N THR A 121 7.32 2.87 9.67
CA THR A 121 6.83 1.54 10.07
C THR A 121 7.96 0.57 10.42
N GLU A 122 9.14 0.72 9.81
CA GLU A 122 10.35 -0.07 10.11
C GLU A 122 11.07 0.36 11.40
N GLU A 123 10.78 1.54 11.93
CA GLU A 123 11.38 2.05 13.18
C GLU A 123 10.56 1.65 14.41
N VAL A 124 9.45 0.95 14.19
CA VAL A 124 8.52 0.54 15.23
C VAL A 124 8.16 -0.94 15.16
N SER A 125 8.04 -1.55 16.32
CA SER A 125 7.59 -2.93 16.46
C SER A 125 6.51 -3.03 17.52
N PHE A 126 5.52 -3.90 17.31
CA PHE A 126 4.63 -4.30 18.38
C PHE A 126 5.33 -5.31 19.28
N ARG A 127 5.10 -5.16 20.58
CA ARG A 127 5.58 -6.02 21.65
C ARG A 127 4.46 -6.27 22.63
N TRP A 128 4.53 -7.37 23.36
CA TRP A 128 3.73 -7.60 24.55
C TRP A 128 4.18 -6.69 25.68
N SER A 129 3.30 -6.49 26.67
CA SER A 129 3.61 -5.75 27.88
C SER A 129 4.89 -6.25 28.57
N GLY A 130 5.70 -5.31 29.05
CA GLY A 130 7.02 -5.59 29.60
C GLY A 130 8.09 -5.78 28.53
N ASN A 131 7.95 -5.13 27.37
CA ASN A 131 8.91 -5.11 26.28
C ASN A 131 9.24 -6.50 25.70
N ARG A 132 8.26 -7.41 25.69
CA ARG A 132 8.45 -8.79 25.20
C ARG A 132 8.13 -8.86 23.71
N VAL A 133 9.05 -9.37 22.91
CA VAL A 133 8.84 -9.53 21.46
C VAL A 133 7.71 -10.55 21.24
N PHE A 134 6.92 -10.35 20.19
CA PHE A 134 5.96 -11.35 19.74
C PHE A 134 6.65 -12.66 19.37
N GLU A 135 5.90 -13.74 19.48
CA GLU A 135 6.27 -15.05 19.00
C GLU A 135 6.60 -14.97 17.50
N LYS A 136 7.61 -15.73 17.10
CA LYS A 136 8.05 -15.78 15.71
C LYS A 136 6.87 -16.12 14.81
N ASP A 137 6.79 -15.46 13.65
CA ASP A 137 5.80 -15.73 12.60
C ASP A 137 4.35 -15.34 12.96
N THR A 138 4.16 -14.51 13.99
CA THR A 138 2.82 -14.04 14.39
C THR A 138 2.54 -12.57 14.08
N SER A 139 3.56 -11.78 13.70
CA SER A 139 3.41 -10.32 13.55
C SER A 139 2.62 -9.91 12.31
N THR A 140 2.48 -10.80 11.33
CA THR A 140 1.72 -10.60 10.10
C THR A 140 0.35 -11.28 10.10
N MET A 141 -0.07 -11.91 11.21
CA MET A 141 -1.37 -12.58 11.30
C MET A 141 -2.55 -11.60 11.28
N LYS A 142 -3.73 -12.12 10.94
CA LYS A 142 -4.99 -11.47 11.29
C LYS A 142 -5.20 -11.52 12.80
N LEU A 143 -5.92 -10.54 13.33
CA LEU A 143 -6.15 -10.39 14.76
C LEU A 143 -6.81 -11.63 15.39
N GLY A 144 -7.78 -12.23 14.70
CA GLY A 144 -8.45 -13.44 15.16
C GLY A 144 -7.51 -14.64 15.26
N ASP A 145 -6.68 -14.85 14.23
CA ASP A 145 -5.68 -15.93 14.21
C ASP A 145 -4.63 -15.71 15.31
N PHE A 146 -4.21 -14.47 15.51
CA PHE A 146 -3.28 -14.09 16.57
C PHE A 146 -3.87 -14.34 17.97
N VAL A 147 -5.14 -13.99 18.19
CA VAL A 147 -5.85 -14.28 19.44
C VAL A 147 -5.94 -15.78 19.67
N ALA A 148 -6.35 -16.55 18.66
CA ALA A 148 -6.47 -18.00 18.75
C ALA A 148 -5.13 -18.66 19.10
N PHE A 149 -4.03 -18.21 18.47
CA PHE A 149 -2.68 -18.67 18.77
C PHE A 149 -2.30 -18.43 20.24
N HIS A 150 -2.61 -17.25 20.78
CA HIS A 150 -2.26 -16.87 22.16
C HIS A 150 -3.25 -17.36 23.22
N GLN A 151 -4.39 -17.91 22.82
CA GLN A 151 -5.33 -18.58 23.73
C GLN A 151 -4.93 -20.03 24.03
N THR A 152 -3.90 -20.56 23.37
CA THR A 152 -3.37 -21.89 23.68
C THR A 152 -2.85 -21.94 25.13
N PRO A 153 -2.93 -23.10 25.82
CA PRO A 153 -2.50 -23.22 27.22
C PRO A 153 -1.05 -22.79 27.48
N THR A 154 -0.18 -22.88 26.46
CA THR A 154 1.22 -22.49 26.54
C THR A 154 1.44 -20.98 26.42
N MET A 155 0.49 -20.24 25.83
CA MET A 155 0.63 -18.81 25.50
C MET A 155 -0.36 -17.90 26.24
N SER A 156 -1.34 -18.47 26.97
CA SER A 156 -2.39 -17.69 27.65
C SER A 156 -1.86 -16.64 28.63
N PHE A 157 -0.67 -16.87 29.20
CA PHE A 157 -0.04 -15.96 30.15
C PHE A 157 0.21 -14.55 29.58
N TYR A 158 0.28 -14.38 28.25
CA TYR A 158 0.38 -13.05 27.63
C TYR A 158 -0.92 -12.28 27.73
N LEU A 159 -2.06 -12.96 27.56
CA LEU A 159 -3.39 -12.39 27.65
C LEU A 159 -3.76 -12.06 29.11
N GLU A 160 -3.23 -12.82 30.06
CA GLU A 160 -3.46 -12.62 31.50
C GLU A 160 -2.71 -11.41 32.08
N LYS A 161 -1.59 -11.00 31.47
CA LYS A 161 -0.74 -9.88 31.93
C LYS A 161 -1.26 -8.54 31.44
N VAL A 162 -2.39 -8.12 32.01
CA VAL A 162 -3.01 -6.83 31.71
C VAL A 162 -2.42 -5.73 32.61
N PRO A 163 -1.79 -4.68 32.04
CA PRO A 163 -1.33 -3.52 32.80
C PRO A 163 -2.44 -2.91 33.67
N PRO A 164 -2.14 -2.35 34.86
CA PRO A 164 -3.14 -1.77 35.75
C PRO A 164 -4.09 -0.76 35.09
N VAL A 165 -3.57 0.05 34.16
CA VAL A 165 -4.34 1.05 33.39
C VAL A 165 -5.43 0.42 32.51
N TRP A 166 -5.32 -0.87 32.17
CA TRP A 166 -6.23 -1.59 31.27
C TRP A 166 -7.10 -2.64 31.96
N LYS A 167 -7.00 -2.79 33.29
CA LYS A 167 -7.75 -3.81 34.04
C LYS A 167 -9.27 -3.72 33.90
N SER A 168 -9.81 -2.52 33.63
CA SER A 168 -11.23 -2.31 33.36
C SER A 168 -11.69 -3.01 32.08
N HIS A 169 -10.88 -2.98 31.03
CA HIS A 169 -11.19 -3.58 29.72
C HIS A 169 -11.12 -5.11 29.75
N ALA A 170 -10.22 -5.67 30.56
CA ALA A 170 -10.07 -7.12 30.72
C ALA A 170 -11.27 -7.81 31.39
N LYS A 171 -12.18 -7.07 32.03
CA LYS A 171 -13.42 -7.63 32.61
C LYS A 171 -14.50 -7.90 31.56
N GLY A 172 -14.31 -7.43 30.33
CA GLY A 172 -15.25 -7.63 29.23
C GLY A 172 -15.28 -9.07 28.70
N LYS A 173 -16.30 -9.41 27.92
CA LYS A 173 -16.39 -10.72 27.24
C LYS A 173 -15.39 -10.86 26.07
N ALA A 174 -14.97 -9.72 25.49
CA ALA A 174 -14.04 -9.72 24.36
C ALA A 174 -12.59 -9.85 24.87
N PRO A 175 -11.72 -10.61 24.17
CA PRO A 175 -10.30 -10.66 24.49
C PRO A 175 -9.66 -9.27 24.51
N CYS A 176 -8.80 -9.00 25.49
CA CYS A 176 -8.09 -7.75 25.66
C CYS A 176 -6.60 -7.96 25.44
N LEU A 177 -6.06 -7.42 24.34
CA LEU A 177 -4.66 -7.50 23.96
C LEU A 177 -3.96 -6.21 24.38
N CYS A 178 -2.88 -6.32 25.15
CA CYS A 178 -2.13 -5.15 25.63
C CYS A 178 -0.75 -5.11 24.98
N PHE A 179 -0.62 -4.28 23.95
CA PHE A 179 0.62 -4.09 23.20
C PHE A 179 1.42 -2.89 23.70
N GLU A 180 2.72 -2.92 23.42
CA GLU A 180 3.63 -1.80 23.47
C GLU A 180 4.10 -1.52 22.05
N LEU A 181 3.87 -0.30 21.54
CA LEU A 181 4.57 0.17 20.34
C LEU A 181 5.98 0.56 20.76
N TYR A 182 6.94 -0.29 20.43
CA TYR A 182 8.35 -0.07 20.70
C TYR A 182 8.99 0.71 19.55
N VAL A 183 9.45 1.91 19.84
CA VAL A 183 10.18 2.80 18.93
C VAL A 183 11.67 2.55 19.07
N ASP A 184 12.30 2.13 17.97
CA ASP A 184 13.75 2.04 17.87
C ASP A 184 14.36 3.43 17.59
N HIS A 185 14.70 4.11 18.69
CA HIS A 185 15.35 5.42 18.67
C HIS A 185 16.70 5.40 17.94
N HIS A 186 17.43 4.29 17.94
CA HIS A 186 18.72 4.21 17.26
C HIS A 186 18.52 4.26 15.74
N SER A 187 17.63 3.40 15.21
CA SER A 187 17.26 3.41 13.79
C SER A 187 16.71 4.76 13.34
N TYR A 188 15.82 5.35 14.13
CA TYR A 188 15.30 6.70 13.90
C TYR A 188 16.41 7.77 13.83
N SER A 189 17.30 7.79 14.83
CA SER A 189 18.39 8.77 14.90
C SER A 189 19.38 8.60 13.74
N LYS A 190 19.71 7.35 13.37
CA LYS A 190 20.58 7.05 12.23
C LYS A 190 20.01 7.62 10.94
N ARG A 191 18.70 7.47 10.70
CA ARG A 191 18.02 8.06 9.54
C ARG A 191 18.10 9.59 9.53
N LEU A 192 17.84 10.24 10.67
CA LEU A 192 17.92 11.70 10.76
C LEU A 192 19.32 12.23 10.44
N ARG A 193 20.37 11.59 11.00
CA ARG A 193 21.76 11.96 10.73
C ARG A 193 22.10 11.83 9.25
N LYS A 194 21.64 10.75 8.59
CA LYS A 194 21.82 10.57 7.14
C LYS A 194 21.13 11.68 6.34
N ALA A 195 19.88 12.01 6.67
CA ALA A 195 19.15 13.10 6.02
C ALA A 195 19.83 14.46 6.22
N ALA A 196 20.38 14.73 7.40
CA ALA A 196 21.13 15.96 7.69
C ALA A 196 22.42 16.06 6.87
N ARG A 197 23.19 14.96 6.75
CA ARG A 197 24.41 14.91 5.92
C ARG A 197 24.11 15.19 4.45
N HIS A 198 23.04 14.59 3.91
CA HIS A 198 22.61 14.87 2.53
C HIS A 198 22.24 16.35 2.32
N ARG A 199 21.62 17.01 3.30
CA ARG A 199 21.30 18.45 3.21
C ARG A 199 22.53 19.35 3.33
N ALA A 200 23.56 18.92 4.05
CA ALA A 200 24.79 19.67 4.23
C ALA A 200 25.72 19.63 3.01
N GLY A 201 25.38 18.88 1.95
CA GLY A 201 26.21 18.78 0.75
C GLY A 201 27.57 18.12 1.01
N ALA A 202 27.73 17.41 2.13
CA ALA A 202 28.97 16.71 2.46
C ALA A 202 29.11 15.47 1.55
N ALA A 203 29.71 15.69 0.38
CA ALA A 203 29.97 14.67 -0.64
C ALA A 203 31.21 13.82 -0.29
N SER A 204 31.29 13.29 0.94
CA SER A 204 32.32 12.30 1.26
C SER A 204 31.75 10.89 1.13
N ASP A 205 31.86 10.32 -0.07
CA ASP A 205 31.56 8.92 -0.39
C ASP A 205 32.60 7.93 0.18
N SER A 206 33.29 8.28 1.27
CA SER A 206 34.10 7.30 1.98
C SER A 206 33.18 6.37 2.76
N ASP A 207 32.75 5.29 2.10
CA ASP A 207 32.04 4.12 2.64
C ASP A 207 32.90 3.31 3.65
N GLY A 208 33.81 3.99 4.35
CA GLY A 208 34.76 3.43 5.30
C GLY A 208 34.09 3.25 6.66
N SER A 209 33.78 1.99 6.99
CA SER A 209 33.57 1.42 8.33
C SER A 209 32.87 2.32 9.36
N ASP A 210 31.55 2.13 9.48
CA ASP A 210 30.75 2.43 10.66
C ASP A 210 31.47 1.87 11.92
N GLU A 211 32.03 2.71 12.83
CA GLU A 211 32.16 2.33 14.26
C GLU A 211 32.49 3.44 15.28
N ASP A 212 32.87 4.67 14.90
CA ASP A 212 33.07 5.71 15.92
C ASP A 212 31.77 6.48 16.24
N ASP A 213 31.12 6.04 17.32
CA ASP A 213 30.07 6.76 18.05
C ASP A 213 30.59 8.13 18.53
N ASP A 214 30.60 9.15 17.67
CA ASP A 214 30.91 10.52 18.09
C ASP A 214 29.80 11.04 19.03
N PRO A 215 30.09 11.19 20.34
CA PRO A 215 29.10 11.61 21.33
C PRO A 215 28.62 13.05 21.12
N SER A 216 29.31 13.87 20.32
CA SER A 216 28.96 15.28 20.10
C SER A 216 27.65 15.45 19.33
N THR A 217 27.33 14.54 18.41
CA THR A 217 26.11 14.63 17.59
C THR A 217 24.84 14.17 18.33
N ASP A 218 24.99 13.35 19.38
CA ASP A 218 23.86 12.85 20.17
C ASP A 218 23.26 13.97 21.05
N ALA A 219 24.07 14.94 21.45
CA ALA A 219 23.60 16.14 22.17
C ALA A 219 22.67 17.00 21.31
N MET A 220 22.96 17.14 20.01
CA MET A 220 22.15 17.93 19.07
C MET A 220 20.78 17.27 18.81
N VAL A 221 20.73 15.95 18.65
CA VAL A 221 19.46 15.20 18.52
C VAL A 221 18.66 15.26 19.82
N ARG A 222 19.31 15.10 20.99
CA ARG A 222 18.65 15.22 22.30
C ARG A 222 18.11 16.63 22.57
N SER A 223 18.78 17.66 22.06
CA SER A 223 18.34 19.06 22.16
C SER A 223 17.04 19.32 21.39
N MET A 224 16.82 18.65 20.26
CA MET A 224 15.57 18.78 19.48
C MET A 224 14.38 18.07 20.15
N VAL A 225 14.63 17.08 21.01
CA VAL A 225 13.57 16.27 21.65
C VAL A 225 13.13 16.82 23.01
N ARG A 226 13.93 17.63 23.70
CA ARG A 226 13.58 18.19 25.03
C ARG A 226 12.69 19.44 24.92
N GLY A 227 11.42 19.23 24.57
CA GLY A 227 10.35 20.21 24.77
C GLY A 227 9.77 20.16 26.19
N ALA A 228 9.30 21.32 26.68
CA ALA A 228 8.81 21.58 28.05
C ALA A 228 7.83 20.53 28.63
N PRO A 229 7.81 20.34 29.98
CA PRO A 229 6.94 19.36 30.62
C PRO A 229 5.46 19.68 30.38
N LYS A 230 4.69 18.71 29.88
CA LYS A 230 3.25 18.85 29.65
C LYS A 230 2.49 17.71 30.33
N ARG A 231 1.36 18.05 30.96
CA ARG A 231 0.39 17.09 31.49
C ARG A 231 -0.21 16.28 30.34
N SER A 232 -0.06 14.96 30.39
CA SER A 232 -0.79 14.05 29.52
C SER A 232 -2.30 14.21 29.77
N ARG A 233 -3.04 14.63 28.74
CA ARG A 233 -4.50 14.56 28.70
C ARG A 233 -4.88 13.28 27.94
N PRO A 234 -5.85 12.49 28.42
CA PRO A 234 -6.49 11.48 27.58
C PRO A 234 -6.96 12.17 26.29
N LEU A 235 -6.66 11.58 25.13
CA LEU A 235 -7.22 12.07 23.87
C LEU A 235 -8.73 11.86 23.94
N GLU A 236 -9.49 12.95 24.15
CA GLU A 236 -10.90 12.95 23.87
C GLU A 236 -11.05 12.89 22.35
N ASP A 237 -11.76 11.87 21.87
CA ASP A 237 -12.00 11.60 20.45
C ASP A 237 -12.91 12.69 19.87
N SER A 238 -12.35 13.88 19.61
CA SER A 238 -13.08 15.04 19.12
C SER A 238 -13.24 15.04 17.59
N SER A 239 -13.19 13.88 16.96
CA SER A 239 -13.54 13.79 15.54
C SER A 239 -15.04 14.03 15.42
N GLU A 240 -15.44 15.14 14.78
CA GLU A 240 -16.81 15.33 14.32
C GLU A 240 -17.13 14.13 13.41
N ALA A 241 -17.86 13.18 13.98
CA ALA A 241 -18.10 11.90 13.34
C ALA A 241 -18.99 12.13 12.12
N ASN A 242 -18.36 12.20 10.94
CA ASN A 242 -19.03 12.12 9.66
C ASN A 242 -20.00 10.94 9.70
N LYS A 243 -21.29 11.22 9.49
CA LYS A 243 -22.32 10.16 9.51
C LYS A 243 -21.88 9.06 8.56
N PRO A 244 -21.81 7.80 9.02
CA PRO A 244 -21.30 6.70 8.23
C PRO A 244 -22.19 6.54 7.00
N THR A 245 -21.62 6.81 5.82
CA THR A 245 -22.35 6.66 4.56
C THR A 245 -22.45 5.16 4.27
N ILE A 246 -23.68 4.64 4.14
CA ILE A 246 -23.90 3.26 3.70
C ILE A 246 -23.22 3.09 2.35
N GLN A 247 -22.18 2.26 2.32
CA GLN A 247 -21.44 2.01 1.08
C GLN A 247 -22.27 1.08 0.20
N LYS A 248 -22.79 1.63 -0.89
CA LYS A 248 -23.52 0.87 -1.90
C LYS A 248 -22.60 -0.10 -2.61
N ARG A 249 -23.14 -1.26 -2.97
CA ARG A 249 -22.47 -2.31 -3.72
C ARG A 249 -23.36 -2.76 -4.87
N SER A 250 -22.72 -3.17 -5.95
CA SER A 250 -23.34 -3.78 -7.12
C SER A 250 -22.94 -5.25 -7.19
N ASP A 251 -23.86 -6.10 -7.61
CA ASP A 251 -23.52 -7.48 -7.97
C ASP A 251 -22.61 -7.47 -9.21
N ILE A 252 -21.69 -8.41 -9.28
CA ILE A 252 -20.74 -8.52 -10.39
C ILE A 252 -20.46 -9.99 -10.72
N THR A 253 -20.41 -10.28 -12.03
CA THR A 253 -20.04 -11.58 -12.57
C THR A 253 -18.86 -11.42 -13.52
N LEU A 254 -17.76 -12.08 -13.19
CA LEU A 254 -16.48 -11.95 -13.88
C LEU A 254 -16.08 -13.26 -14.53
N LYS A 255 -15.68 -13.21 -15.81
CA LYS A 255 -14.94 -14.30 -16.47
C LYS A 255 -13.45 -14.17 -16.15
N GLN A 256 -12.85 -15.25 -15.64
CA GLN A 256 -11.46 -15.25 -15.19
C GLN A 256 -10.49 -15.58 -16.34
N ILE A 257 -9.52 -14.67 -16.55
CA ILE A 257 -8.38 -14.84 -17.46
C ILE A 257 -7.10 -14.85 -16.62
N LYS A 258 -6.23 -15.84 -16.85
CA LYS A 258 -4.93 -15.98 -16.16
C LYS A 258 -3.79 -15.69 -17.12
N CYS A 259 -2.64 -15.35 -16.56
CA CYS A 259 -1.39 -15.28 -17.29
C CYS A 259 -0.53 -16.49 -16.89
N ILE A 260 -0.19 -17.31 -17.87
CA ILE A 260 0.67 -18.49 -17.70
C ILE A 260 2.03 -18.14 -18.27
N VAL A 261 3.09 -18.42 -17.51
CA VAL A 261 4.48 -18.22 -17.93
C VAL A 261 5.10 -19.59 -18.19
N ASN A 262 5.63 -19.79 -19.38
CA ASN A 262 6.43 -20.95 -19.73
C ASN A 262 7.66 -21.00 -18.82
N ASN A 263 7.82 -22.11 -18.12
CA ASN A 263 8.85 -22.25 -17.10
C ASN A 263 10.28 -22.28 -17.66
N GLU A 264 10.47 -22.63 -18.93
CA GLU A 264 11.77 -22.75 -19.57
C GLU A 264 12.28 -21.40 -20.07
N ASN A 265 11.46 -20.69 -20.84
CA ASN A 265 11.89 -19.49 -21.56
C ASN A 265 11.30 -18.17 -21.03
N GLY A 266 10.36 -18.23 -20.07
CA GLY A 266 9.74 -17.02 -19.50
C GLY A 266 8.73 -16.33 -20.42
N GLN A 267 8.42 -16.88 -21.60
CA GLN A 267 7.32 -16.39 -22.44
C GLN A 267 5.99 -16.59 -21.73
N TYR A 268 5.01 -15.72 -21.98
CA TYR A 268 3.71 -15.81 -21.34
C TYR A 268 2.57 -15.77 -22.34
N GLU A 269 1.45 -16.34 -21.94
CA GLU A 269 0.19 -16.29 -22.65
C GLU A 269 -0.97 -16.00 -21.69
N PHE A 270 -2.06 -15.46 -22.22
CA PHE A 270 -3.29 -15.26 -21.47
C PHE A 270 -4.28 -16.39 -21.79
N GLU A 271 -4.67 -17.12 -20.76
CA GLU A 271 -5.61 -18.24 -20.85
C GLU A 271 -6.95 -17.83 -20.24
N ASP A 272 -8.02 -17.94 -21.04
CA ASP A 272 -9.38 -17.89 -20.53
C ASP A 272 -9.73 -19.22 -19.85
N THR A 273 -9.89 -19.17 -18.54
CA THR A 273 -10.06 -20.38 -17.72
C THR A 273 -11.48 -20.95 -17.75
N ASN A 274 -12.43 -20.25 -18.38
CA ASN A 274 -13.88 -20.51 -18.27
C ASN A 274 -14.42 -20.51 -16.82
N VAL A 275 -13.62 -20.07 -15.84
CA VAL A 275 -14.05 -19.93 -14.45
C VAL A 275 -14.83 -18.62 -14.33
N VAL A 276 -16.03 -18.70 -13.75
CA VAL A 276 -16.87 -17.55 -13.47
C VAL A 276 -16.78 -17.22 -11.97
N VAL A 277 -16.42 -15.98 -11.66
CA VAL A 277 -16.35 -15.45 -10.30
C VAL A 277 -17.55 -14.54 -10.09
N LYS A 278 -18.40 -14.88 -9.12
CA LYS A 278 -19.56 -14.06 -8.72
C LYS A 278 -19.30 -13.40 -7.38
N GLY A 279 -19.76 -12.16 -7.23
CA GLY A 279 -19.57 -11.41 -5.99
C GLY A 279 -20.31 -10.09 -5.97
N ALA A 280 -19.92 -9.24 -5.01
CA ALA A 280 -20.39 -7.87 -4.89
C ALA A 280 -19.21 -6.90 -4.81
N ILE A 281 -19.19 -5.90 -5.69
CA ILE A 281 -18.18 -4.84 -5.76
C ILE A 281 -18.73 -3.53 -5.19
N ARG A 282 -17.92 -2.75 -4.48
CA ARG A 282 -18.34 -1.40 -4.05
C ARG A 282 -18.55 -0.48 -5.25
N ASP A 283 -19.58 0.36 -5.20
CA ASP A 283 -19.88 1.31 -6.27
C ASP A 283 -18.80 2.42 -6.37
N LYS A 284 -18.08 2.69 -5.28
CA LYS A 284 -17.02 3.71 -5.21
C LYS A 284 -15.68 3.09 -4.80
N PRO A 285 -14.56 3.62 -5.32
CA PRO A 285 -13.24 3.17 -4.90
C PRO A 285 -13.02 3.48 -3.42
N PHE A 286 -12.32 2.61 -2.70
CA PHE A 286 -11.91 2.89 -1.32
C PHE A 286 -10.47 3.40 -1.23
N SER A 287 -9.70 3.28 -2.31
CA SER A 287 -8.34 3.79 -2.45
C SER A 287 -8.06 4.13 -3.91
N SER A 288 -7.19 5.11 -4.13
CA SER A 288 -6.74 5.52 -5.46
C SER A 288 -5.23 5.74 -5.41
N GLY A 289 -4.52 5.15 -6.36
CA GLY A 289 -3.12 5.51 -6.64
C GLY A 289 -3.07 6.65 -7.66
N ALA A 290 -1.89 6.92 -8.22
CA ALA A 290 -1.75 7.97 -9.25
C ALA A 290 -2.53 7.68 -10.56
N MET A 291 -2.85 6.42 -10.84
CA MET A 291 -3.36 6.00 -12.16
C MET A 291 -4.52 5.01 -12.10
N LYS A 292 -4.81 4.48 -10.90
CA LYS A 292 -5.78 3.39 -10.73
C LYS A 292 -6.68 3.64 -9.54
N HIS A 293 -7.91 3.21 -9.71
CA HIS A 293 -8.87 3.07 -8.64
C HIS A 293 -8.85 1.65 -8.10
N VAL A 294 -9.04 1.52 -6.79
CA VAL A 294 -9.10 0.23 -6.08
C VAL A 294 -10.45 0.10 -5.40
N TYR A 295 -11.14 -0.98 -5.73
CA TYR A 295 -12.47 -1.32 -5.25
C TYR A 295 -12.40 -2.56 -4.37
N ASP A 296 -13.28 -2.61 -3.38
CA ASP A 296 -13.44 -3.77 -2.50
C ASP A 296 -14.40 -4.73 -3.18
N LEU A 297 -13.95 -5.97 -3.41
CA LEU A 297 -14.73 -7.02 -4.05
C LEU A 297 -14.89 -8.18 -3.06
N HIS A 298 -16.12 -8.60 -2.83
CA HIS A 298 -16.43 -9.75 -2.00
C HIS A 298 -16.98 -10.87 -2.86
N GLY A 299 -16.25 -11.99 -2.94
CA GLY A 299 -16.71 -13.18 -3.64
C GLY A 299 -17.82 -13.88 -2.87
N LEU A 300 -18.72 -14.58 -3.59
CA LEU A 300 -19.71 -15.46 -2.97
C LEU A 300 -19.08 -16.68 -2.27
N ASP A 301 -17.81 -16.96 -2.55
CA ASP A 301 -16.98 -17.96 -1.87
C ASP A 301 -16.50 -17.51 -0.47
N GLY A 302 -16.89 -16.30 -0.03
CA GLY A 302 -16.48 -15.71 1.23
C GLY A 302 -15.08 -15.09 1.21
N LYS A 303 -14.36 -15.14 0.08
CA LYS A 303 -13.07 -14.48 -0.06
C LYS A 303 -13.25 -12.99 -0.33
N SER A 304 -12.27 -12.21 0.14
CA SER A 304 -12.21 -10.78 -0.13
C SER A 304 -11.04 -10.49 -1.06
N TYR A 305 -11.35 -9.73 -2.09
CA TYR A 305 -10.45 -9.35 -3.16
C TYR A 305 -10.38 -7.81 -3.25
N VAL A 306 -9.38 -7.33 -3.97
CA VAL A 306 -9.37 -5.97 -4.50
C VAL A 306 -9.50 -6.03 -6.01
N ALA A 307 -10.35 -5.18 -6.57
CA ALA A 307 -10.50 -5.00 -8.01
C ALA A 307 -9.88 -3.66 -8.42
N LYS A 308 -9.00 -3.67 -9.42
CA LYS A 308 -8.27 -2.49 -9.87
C LYS A 308 -8.57 -2.20 -11.33
N ARG A 309 -8.76 -0.93 -11.65
CA ARG A 309 -8.87 -0.41 -13.03
C ARG A 309 -8.11 0.91 -13.17
N PHE A 310 -7.69 1.23 -14.39
CA PHE A 310 -7.10 2.53 -14.68
C PHE A 310 -8.18 3.61 -14.77
N TYR A 311 -7.85 4.80 -14.26
CA TYR A 311 -8.61 6.03 -14.51
C TYR A 311 -7.74 7.10 -15.20
N ARG A 312 -6.45 6.83 -15.38
CA ARG A 312 -5.49 7.68 -16.10
C ARG A 312 -4.33 6.83 -16.64
N ILE A 313 -3.93 7.01 -17.90
CA ILE A 313 -2.84 6.26 -18.55
C ILE A 313 -1.62 7.12 -18.87
N SER A 314 -1.79 8.42 -19.19
CA SER A 314 -0.66 9.32 -19.46
C SER A 314 -0.59 10.49 -18.47
N GLU A 315 0.62 10.94 -18.14
CA GLU A 315 0.81 12.15 -17.33
C GLU A 315 0.57 13.44 -18.14
N ASN A 316 0.72 13.35 -19.47
CA ASN A 316 0.58 14.46 -20.41
C ASN A 316 -0.86 14.75 -20.83
N GLU A 317 -1.82 13.88 -20.48
CA GLU A 317 -3.24 14.24 -20.46
C GLU A 317 -3.52 15.17 -19.27
N THR A 318 -2.98 16.39 -19.35
CA THR A 318 -3.46 17.50 -18.55
C THR A 318 -4.88 17.81 -18.99
N ALA A 319 -5.86 17.11 -18.39
CA ALA A 319 -7.22 17.61 -18.24
C ALA A 319 -7.22 18.75 -17.21
N HIS A 320 -6.43 19.79 -17.48
CA HIS A 320 -6.74 21.15 -17.07
C HIS A 320 -7.57 21.75 -18.20
N ASP A 321 -8.78 21.23 -18.41
CA ASP A 321 -9.84 22.08 -18.93
C ASP A 321 -10.49 22.73 -17.69
N PRO A 322 -10.15 23.98 -17.35
CA PRO A 322 -10.69 24.67 -16.18
C PRO A 322 -12.21 24.91 -16.26
N LEU A 323 -12.88 24.50 -17.33
CA LEU A 323 -14.34 24.59 -17.47
C LEU A 323 -15.13 23.44 -16.81
N PHE A 324 -14.48 22.34 -16.39
CA PHE A 324 -15.15 21.19 -15.78
C PHE A 324 -14.54 20.82 -14.43
N ASP A 325 -14.79 21.66 -13.43
CA ASP A 325 -14.24 21.52 -12.07
C ASP A 325 -15.17 20.76 -11.10
N ASP A 326 -16.20 20.08 -11.61
CA ASP A 326 -16.95 19.14 -10.77
C ASP A 326 -16.21 17.80 -10.65
N GLU A 327 -16.11 17.31 -9.42
CA GLU A 327 -15.42 16.06 -9.06
C GLU A 327 -16.05 14.84 -9.77
N GLU A 328 -17.31 14.97 -10.19
CA GLU A 328 -18.07 13.93 -10.90
C GLU A 328 -17.60 13.78 -12.36
N SER A 329 -17.28 14.88 -13.05
CA SER A 329 -16.72 14.89 -14.42
C SER A 329 -15.30 14.35 -14.47
N ARG A 330 -14.50 14.56 -13.42
CA ARG A 330 -13.15 13.97 -13.31
C ARG A 330 -13.20 12.44 -13.12
N ILE A 331 -14.24 11.91 -12.49
CA ILE A 331 -14.48 10.46 -12.39
C ILE A 331 -14.99 9.91 -13.75
N ALA A 332 -15.61 10.76 -14.57
CA ALA A 332 -16.14 10.40 -15.89
C ALA A 332 -15.11 10.47 -17.05
N ALA A 333 -13.90 11.00 -16.82
CA ALA A 333 -12.79 10.87 -17.77
C ALA A 333 -12.32 9.40 -17.78
N THR A 334 -13.10 8.55 -18.41
CA THR A 334 -12.85 7.11 -18.45
C THR A 334 -11.78 6.80 -19.48
N VAL A 335 -10.72 6.17 -19.02
CA VAL A 335 -9.77 5.45 -19.88
C VAL A 335 -10.57 4.53 -20.83
N PRO A 336 -10.32 4.54 -22.15
CA PRO A 336 -10.96 3.62 -23.08
C PRO A 336 -10.87 2.17 -22.59
N ILE A 337 -11.94 1.39 -22.81
CA ILE A 337 -12.05 0.03 -22.24
C ILE A 337 -10.88 -0.84 -22.73
N GLU A 338 -10.53 -0.72 -24.01
CA GLU A 338 -9.44 -1.41 -24.67
C GLU A 338 -8.09 -1.03 -24.06
N ASP A 339 -7.83 0.26 -23.87
CA ASP A 339 -6.59 0.73 -23.27
C ASP A 339 -6.45 0.26 -21.82
N ASN A 340 -7.54 0.29 -21.05
CA ASN A 340 -7.55 -0.29 -19.70
C ASN A 340 -7.24 -1.79 -19.74
N GLU A 341 -7.86 -2.55 -20.64
CA GLU A 341 -7.60 -4.00 -20.77
C GLU A 341 -6.13 -4.29 -21.11
N VAL A 342 -5.56 -3.60 -22.10
CA VAL A 342 -4.14 -3.75 -22.49
C VAL A 342 -3.21 -3.43 -21.31
N GLN A 343 -3.45 -2.33 -20.59
CA GLN A 343 -2.60 -1.97 -19.47
C GLN A 343 -2.71 -2.94 -18.29
N LEU A 344 -3.91 -3.50 -18.03
CA LEU A 344 -4.09 -4.52 -17.01
C LEU A 344 -3.46 -5.87 -17.41
N GLN A 345 -3.48 -6.23 -18.69
CA GLN A 345 -2.71 -7.36 -19.23
C GLN A 345 -1.21 -7.19 -18.96
N CYS A 346 -0.64 -6.03 -19.26
CA CYS A 346 0.76 -5.73 -18.94
C CYS A 346 1.06 -5.84 -17.42
N LYS A 347 0.12 -5.42 -16.56
CA LYS A 347 0.27 -5.60 -15.09
C LYS A 347 0.24 -7.07 -14.66
N LEU A 348 -0.67 -7.86 -15.23
CA LEU A 348 -0.77 -9.27 -14.91
C LEU A 348 0.48 -10.03 -15.38
N ALA A 349 0.97 -9.72 -16.59
CA ALA A 349 2.22 -10.27 -17.13
C ALA A 349 3.41 -9.98 -16.21
N ARG A 350 3.57 -8.73 -15.75
CA ARG A 350 4.61 -8.35 -14.77
C ARG A 350 4.55 -9.16 -13.47
N LEU A 351 3.36 -9.37 -12.90
CA LEU A 351 3.20 -10.18 -11.69
C LEU A 351 3.57 -11.65 -11.94
N ALA A 352 3.22 -12.18 -13.12
CA ALA A 352 3.53 -13.54 -13.51
C ALA A 352 5.05 -13.72 -13.74
N TRP A 353 5.69 -12.80 -14.45
CA TRP A 353 7.15 -12.73 -14.56
C TRP A 353 7.83 -12.60 -13.21
N GLY A 354 7.35 -11.72 -12.32
CA GLY A 354 7.88 -11.58 -10.97
C GLY A 354 7.94 -12.92 -10.23
N ARG A 355 6.86 -13.73 -10.28
CA ARG A 355 6.84 -15.09 -9.71
C ARG A 355 7.88 -16.01 -10.37
N TRP A 356 7.92 -16.02 -11.69
CA TRP A 356 8.84 -16.87 -12.45
C TRP A 356 10.31 -16.54 -12.18
N PHE A 357 10.70 -15.27 -12.29
CA PHE A 357 12.05 -14.81 -11.97
C PHE A 357 12.41 -15.06 -10.52
N LEU A 358 11.48 -14.88 -9.56
CA LEU A 358 11.77 -15.12 -8.15
C LEU A 358 12.06 -16.61 -7.88
N GLN A 359 11.34 -17.52 -8.58
CA GLN A 359 11.64 -18.94 -8.53
C GLN A 359 13.04 -19.26 -9.08
N LYS A 360 13.42 -18.66 -10.22
CA LYS A 360 14.76 -18.80 -10.82
C LYS A 360 15.84 -18.22 -9.92
N PHE A 361 15.61 -17.06 -9.32
CA PHE A 361 16.49 -16.42 -8.35
C PHE A 361 16.75 -17.32 -7.14
N TYR A 362 15.69 -17.88 -6.53
CA TYR A 362 15.86 -18.81 -5.43
C TYR A 362 16.54 -20.12 -5.83
N ALA A 363 16.33 -20.60 -7.06
CA ALA A 363 17.05 -21.76 -7.58
C ALA A 363 18.54 -21.47 -7.72
N HIS A 364 18.90 -20.29 -8.25
CA HIS A 364 20.28 -19.80 -8.34
C HIS A 364 20.91 -19.65 -6.95
N ALA A 365 20.23 -18.99 -6.00
CA ALA A 365 20.74 -18.86 -4.63
C ALA A 365 21.02 -20.20 -3.96
N ARG A 366 20.16 -21.22 -4.19
CA ARG A 366 20.41 -22.58 -3.70
C ARG A 366 21.59 -23.27 -4.39
N SER A 367 21.75 -23.10 -5.71
CA SER A 367 22.86 -23.75 -6.43
C SER A 367 24.23 -23.22 -6.03
N VAL A 368 24.31 -21.96 -5.59
CA VAL A 368 25.54 -21.34 -5.05
C VAL A 368 25.59 -21.30 -3.51
N ASN A 369 24.63 -21.92 -2.82
CA ASN A 369 24.54 -22.00 -1.35
C ASN A 369 24.58 -20.63 -0.64
N VAL A 370 23.89 -19.64 -1.19
CA VAL A 370 23.77 -18.29 -0.60
C VAL A 370 22.47 -18.15 0.18
N HIS A 371 22.57 -17.64 1.39
CA HIS A 371 21.40 -17.37 2.22
C HIS A 371 20.69 -16.10 1.76
N VAL A 372 19.41 -16.25 1.41
CA VAL A 372 18.50 -15.17 1.00
C VAL A 372 17.22 -15.25 1.82
N ASP A 373 16.48 -14.14 1.91
CA ASP A 373 15.13 -14.18 2.48
C ASP A 373 14.20 -14.98 1.55
N SER A 374 13.84 -16.20 1.96
CA SER A 374 12.99 -17.12 1.19
C SER A 374 11.49 -16.91 1.41
N ASP A 375 11.11 -15.99 2.29
CA ASP A 375 9.73 -15.72 2.69
C ASP A 375 9.17 -14.49 1.94
N ILE A 376 9.70 -14.22 0.75
CA ILE A 376 9.16 -13.27 -0.23
C ILE A 376 8.38 -14.04 -1.29
N ALA A 377 7.20 -13.54 -1.65
CA ALA A 377 6.42 -14.03 -2.78
C ALA A 377 5.76 -12.85 -3.52
N PHE A 378 5.23 -13.10 -4.72
CA PHE A 378 4.44 -12.11 -5.47
C PHE A 378 2.95 -12.38 -5.28
N ALA A 379 2.18 -11.30 -5.21
CA ALA A 379 0.72 -11.32 -5.11
C ALA A 379 0.11 -12.21 -6.18
N GLY A 380 -0.85 -13.08 -5.80
CA GLY A 380 -1.74 -13.78 -6.73
C GLY A 380 -2.66 -12.79 -7.44
N ALA A 381 -2.89 -12.98 -8.74
CA ALA A 381 -3.76 -12.10 -9.53
C ALA A 381 -4.35 -12.82 -10.76
N PHE A 382 -5.49 -12.30 -11.23
CA PHE A 382 -6.10 -12.66 -12.51
C PHE A 382 -6.84 -11.45 -13.10
N LEU A 383 -7.16 -11.48 -14.40
CA LEU A 383 -8.07 -10.51 -14.98
C LEU A 383 -9.50 -11.03 -14.88
N GLY A 384 -10.41 -10.19 -14.40
CA GLY A 384 -11.85 -10.46 -14.39
C GLY A 384 -12.55 -9.58 -15.41
N LYS A 385 -13.17 -10.17 -16.44
CA LYS A 385 -13.96 -9.44 -17.43
C LYS A 385 -15.45 -9.54 -17.10
N GLU A 386 -16.15 -8.42 -17.03
CA GLU A 386 -17.61 -8.43 -16.77
C GLU A 386 -18.37 -9.07 -17.95
N ILE A 387 -19.31 -9.99 -17.67
CA ILE A 387 -20.02 -10.77 -18.72
C ILE A 387 -21.55 -10.81 -18.61
N GLU A 388 -22.15 -10.25 -17.55
CA GLU A 388 -23.61 -10.22 -17.37
C GLU A 388 -24.10 -8.77 -17.36
N CYS A 389 -24.27 -8.19 -16.17
CA CYS A 389 -24.65 -6.78 -16.01
C CYS A 389 -23.43 -5.94 -15.66
N PRO A 390 -23.27 -4.74 -16.24
CA PRO A 390 -22.19 -3.87 -15.84
C PRO A 390 -22.37 -3.43 -14.40
N SER A 391 -21.29 -3.47 -13.63
CA SER A 391 -21.31 -2.96 -12.26
C SER A 391 -21.33 -1.43 -12.27
N ARG A 392 -21.94 -0.77 -11.29
CA ARG A 392 -21.82 0.71 -11.18
C ARG A 392 -20.38 1.18 -11.04
N ALA A 393 -19.52 0.33 -10.46
CA ALA A 393 -18.10 0.57 -10.32
C ALA A 393 -17.39 0.69 -11.67
N SER A 394 -17.89 -0.01 -12.71
CA SER A 394 -17.32 0.02 -14.05
C SER A 394 -17.51 1.37 -14.74
N GLY A 395 -18.60 2.08 -14.43
CA GLY A 395 -19.01 3.28 -15.18
C GLY A 395 -19.47 2.98 -16.60
N VAL A 396 -19.74 1.70 -16.93
CA VAL A 396 -20.27 1.27 -18.22
C VAL A 396 -21.79 1.11 -18.11
N ASP A 397 -22.54 1.63 -19.09
CA ASP A 397 -24.00 1.59 -19.07
C ASP A 397 -24.57 0.24 -19.51
N THR A 398 -23.99 -0.36 -20.55
CA THR A 398 -24.43 -1.64 -21.14
C THR A 398 -23.23 -2.51 -21.50
N ILE A 399 -23.43 -3.83 -21.41
CA ILE A 399 -22.49 -4.83 -21.95
C ILE A 399 -23.15 -5.43 -23.19
N ASP A 400 -22.58 -5.15 -24.35
CA ASP A 400 -22.96 -5.73 -25.64
C ASP A 400 -21.71 -6.27 -26.38
N GLU A 401 -21.91 -6.83 -27.57
CA GLU A 401 -20.83 -7.43 -28.38
C GLU A 401 -19.73 -6.41 -28.73
N ASP A 402 -20.08 -5.13 -28.82
CA ASP A 402 -19.16 -4.05 -29.20
C ASP A 402 -18.40 -3.49 -27.99
N THR A 403 -19.10 -3.27 -26.87
CA THR A 403 -18.55 -2.64 -25.66
C THR A 403 -17.72 -3.57 -24.78
N LYS A 404 -17.84 -4.90 -24.96
CA LYS A 404 -17.05 -5.95 -24.29
C LYS A 404 -16.72 -5.56 -22.83
N GLY A 405 -17.65 -5.80 -21.91
CA GLY A 405 -17.64 -5.32 -20.50
C GLY A 405 -16.28 -5.16 -19.81
N LEU A 406 -16.20 -4.22 -18.86
CA LEU A 406 -14.93 -3.76 -18.29
C LEU A 406 -14.05 -4.90 -17.73
N THR A 407 -12.76 -4.80 -18.02
CA THR A 407 -11.72 -5.69 -17.46
C THR A 407 -11.15 -5.12 -16.16
N TRP A 408 -11.00 -5.99 -15.15
CA TRP A 408 -10.45 -5.67 -13.84
C TRP A 408 -9.20 -6.51 -13.56
N LEU A 409 -8.19 -5.94 -12.88
CA LEU A 409 -7.15 -6.74 -12.23
C LEU A 409 -7.62 -7.11 -10.82
N ILE A 410 -7.85 -8.40 -10.59
CA ILE A 410 -8.32 -8.94 -9.31
C ILE A 410 -7.15 -9.55 -8.55
N GLU A 411 -6.98 -9.14 -7.29
CA GLU A 411 -5.97 -9.68 -6.37
C GLU A 411 -6.60 -10.02 -5.02
N ASP A 412 -5.99 -10.94 -4.27
CA ASP A 412 -6.40 -11.17 -2.87
C ASP A 412 -6.26 -9.89 -2.04
N ARG A 413 -7.22 -9.65 -1.15
CA ARG A 413 -7.15 -8.51 -0.23
C ARG A 413 -6.04 -8.74 0.79
N ARG A 414 -5.09 -7.81 0.82
CA ARG A 414 -3.92 -7.79 1.70
C ARG A 414 -4.04 -6.67 2.73
N PRO A 415 -3.17 -6.66 3.76
CA PRO A 415 -3.04 -5.49 4.61
C PRO A 415 -2.75 -4.22 3.79
N GLN A 416 -3.15 -3.07 4.31
CA GLN A 416 -2.89 -1.76 3.71
C GLN A 416 -1.48 -1.26 3.97
N THR A 417 -0.77 -1.80 4.95
CA THR A 417 0.63 -1.46 5.19
C THR A 417 1.49 -1.80 3.97
N VAL A 418 2.22 -0.82 3.44
CA VAL A 418 3.14 -0.98 2.31
C VAL A 418 4.56 -0.66 2.75
N ILE A 419 5.48 -1.54 2.38
CA ILE A 419 6.93 -1.33 2.48
C ILE A 419 7.44 -1.13 1.07
N ARG A 420 8.05 0.03 0.82
CA ARG A 420 8.68 0.37 -0.46
C ARG A 420 10.19 0.11 -0.40
N PHE A 421 10.71 -0.60 -1.40
CA PHE A 421 12.13 -0.96 -1.53
C PHE A 421 12.82 -0.18 -2.65
N SER A 422 12.10 0.13 -3.74
CA SER A 422 12.51 1.07 -4.77
C SER A 422 11.32 1.92 -5.23
N GLY A 423 11.60 3.04 -5.87
CA GLY A 423 10.63 3.83 -6.60
C GLY A 423 10.68 3.56 -8.11
N THR A 424 9.95 4.38 -8.87
CA THR A 424 9.96 4.31 -10.33
C THR A 424 11.33 4.67 -10.90
N LEU A 425 11.88 5.83 -10.52
CA LEU A 425 13.20 6.33 -10.95
C LEU A 425 14.14 6.53 -9.77
N ASP A 426 13.99 5.72 -8.72
CA ASP A 426 14.88 5.71 -7.55
C ASP A 426 15.09 4.27 -7.11
N HIS A 427 16.20 3.67 -7.52
CA HIS A 427 16.49 2.25 -7.23
C HIS A 427 17.39 2.06 -6.01
N ARG A 428 17.66 3.14 -5.26
CA ARG A 428 18.57 3.09 -4.11
C ARG A 428 17.96 2.29 -2.98
N THR A 429 18.67 1.27 -2.52
CA THR A 429 18.25 0.48 -1.37
C THR A 429 18.75 1.14 -0.07
N LEU A 430 17.84 1.79 0.65
CA LEU A 430 18.21 2.48 1.91
C LEU A 430 18.31 1.55 3.12
N ARG A 431 17.68 0.38 3.05
CA ARG A 431 17.57 -0.58 4.13
C ARG A 431 18.67 -1.65 4.02
N ARG A 432 19.25 -2.02 5.16
CA ARG A 432 20.37 -2.98 5.25
C ARG A 432 19.96 -4.34 5.82
N ASP A 433 18.68 -4.59 6.04
CA ASP A 433 18.20 -5.91 6.46
C ASP A 433 18.26 -6.93 5.31
N LEU A 434 18.32 -8.22 5.67
CA LEU A 434 18.46 -9.32 4.70
C LEU A 434 17.37 -9.31 3.62
N ARG A 435 16.12 -8.99 4.00
CA ARG A 435 14.99 -8.90 3.07
C ARG A 435 15.22 -7.82 2.03
N SER A 436 15.63 -6.63 2.46
CA SER A 436 15.92 -5.50 1.57
C SER A 436 17.11 -5.79 0.65
N ALA A 437 18.17 -6.41 1.20
CA ALA A 437 19.31 -6.85 0.41
C ALA A 437 18.91 -7.92 -0.64
N THR A 438 18.05 -8.86 -0.25
CA THR A 438 17.51 -9.91 -1.13
C THR A 438 16.68 -9.31 -2.27
N ILE A 439 15.78 -8.35 -1.99
CA ILE A 439 14.94 -7.70 -3.01
C ILE A 439 15.78 -6.86 -3.98
N SER A 440 16.80 -6.17 -3.47
CA SER A 440 17.75 -5.42 -4.27
C SER A 440 18.56 -6.35 -5.20
N ALA A 441 19.08 -7.46 -4.66
CA ALA A 441 19.79 -8.47 -5.44
C ALA A 441 18.86 -9.19 -6.45
N PHE A 442 17.59 -9.37 -6.11
CA PHE A 442 16.59 -9.90 -7.03
C PHE A 442 16.38 -8.99 -8.25
N ALA A 443 16.33 -7.67 -8.07
CA ALA A 443 16.25 -6.72 -9.19
C ALA A 443 17.48 -6.81 -10.11
N HIS A 444 18.68 -6.93 -9.54
CA HIS A 444 19.93 -7.15 -10.28
C HIS A 444 19.92 -8.50 -11.02
N PHE A 445 19.47 -9.57 -10.36
CA PHE A 445 19.33 -10.86 -11.01
C PHE A 445 18.39 -10.80 -12.22
N VAL A 446 17.26 -10.08 -12.13
CA VAL A 446 16.32 -9.91 -13.25
C VAL A 446 16.96 -9.18 -14.44
N TRP A 447 17.78 -8.15 -14.17
CA TRP A 447 18.56 -7.48 -15.22
C TRP A 447 19.42 -8.47 -16.00
N GLY A 448 20.25 -9.25 -15.31
CA GLY A 448 21.12 -10.22 -16.00
C GLY A 448 20.36 -11.41 -16.61
N ALA A 449 19.38 -11.96 -15.90
CA ALA A 449 18.61 -13.13 -16.34
C ALA A 449 17.64 -12.82 -17.49
N SER A 450 17.24 -11.56 -17.67
CA SER A 450 16.48 -11.10 -18.84
C SER A 450 17.39 -10.77 -20.04
N HIS A 451 18.66 -11.18 -20.00
CA HIS A 451 19.67 -10.80 -20.99
C HIS A 451 19.79 -9.28 -21.17
N ARG A 452 19.76 -8.54 -20.06
CA ARG A 452 19.87 -7.07 -20.06
C ARG A 452 18.72 -6.38 -20.82
N ASN A 453 17.57 -7.03 -20.94
CA ASN A 453 16.44 -6.48 -21.68
C ASN A 453 15.47 -5.66 -20.79
N PHE A 454 15.36 -6.00 -19.50
CA PHE A 454 14.55 -5.18 -18.58
C PHE A 454 14.94 -5.35 -17.11
N VAL A 455 14.46 -4.42 -16.28
CA VAL A 455 14.60 -4.47 -14.82
C VAL A 455 13.26 -4.19 -14.14
N PHE A 456 13.07 -4.72 -12.92
CA PHE A 456 11.93 -4.34 -12.09
C PHE A 456 12.19 -3.04 -11.33
N ALA A 457 11.16 -2.20 -11.32
CA ALA A 457 11.08 -0.92 -10.63
C ALA A 457 9.89 -0.90 -9.67
N ASP A 458 9.83 0.11 -8.81
CA ASP A 458 8.77 0.29 -7.81
C ASP A 458 8.48 -0.98 -7.00
N LEU A 459 9.55 -1.67 -6.58
CA LEU A 459 9.45 -2.88 -5.78
C LEU A 459 8.91 -2.50 -4.41
N GLN A 460 7.67 -2.90 -4.16
CA GLN A 460 6.98 -2.68 -2.91
C GLN A 460 6.19 -3.94 -2.53
N GLY A 461 5.97 -4.11 -1.24
CA GLY A 461 5.25 -5.25 -0.74
C GLY A 461 4.56 -4.98 0.59
N THR A 462 3.68 -5.90 0.96
CA THR A 462 2.95 -5.85 2.22
C THR A 462 3.40 -7.00 3.11
N PRO A 463 3.65 -6.76 4.42
CA PRO A 463 3.90 -7.84 5.37
C PRO A 463 2.74 -8.82 5.37
N HIS A 464 2.99 -10.09 5.10
CA HIS A 464 1.92 -11.09 4.97
C HIS A 464 2.48 -12.48 5.29
N PRO A 465 1.68 -13.39 5.83
CA PRO A 465 2.10 -14.77 6.00
C PRO A 465 2.48 -15.39 4.66
N VAL A 466 3.73 -15.85 4.53
CA VAL A 466 4.22 -16.59 3.36
C VAL A 466 4.65 -17.96 3.86
N ARG A 467 3.98 -19.02 3.39
CA ARG A 467 4.21 -20.41 3.85
C ARG A 467 4.15 -20.56 5.38
N GLY A 468 3.23 -19.83 6.01
CA GLY A 468 3.03 -19.84 7.46
C GLY A 468 4.07 -19.04 8.27
N LYS A 469 4.94 -18.27 7.61
CA LYS A 469 5.95 -17.43 8.25
C LYS A 469 5.71 -15.94 8.01
N ASP A 470 6.29 -15.08 8.86
CA ASP A 470 6.24 -13.63 8.68
C ASP A 470 7.01 -13.20 7.42
N GLY A 471 6.30 -13.14 6.30
CA GLY A 471 6.86 -12.91 4.98
C GLY A 471 6.52 -11.54 4.40
N LEU A 472 6.70 -11.45 3.08
CA LEU A 472 6.39 -10.27 2.29
C LEU A 472 5.75 -10.69 0.97
N ILE A 473 4.62 -10.07 0.63
CA ILE A 473 4.00 -10.20 -0.69
C ILE A 473 4.28 -8.94 -1.50
N LEU A 474 5.09 -9.07 -2.55
CA LEU A 474 5.35 -8.02 -3.54
C LEU A 474 4.17 -7.86 -4.48
N PHE A 475 3.83 -6.62 -4.82
CA PHE A 475 2.72 -6.31 -5.71
C PHE A 475 2.89 -4.96 -6.40
N ASP A 476 2.10 -4.75 -7.46
CA ASP A 476 2.05 -3.49 -8.22
C ASP A 476 3.42 -2.96 -8.69
N LEU A 477 4.31 -3.88 -9.04
CA LEU A 477 5.64 -3.58 -9.56
C LEU A 477 5.56 -2.89 -10.94
N MET A 478 6.62 -2.16 -11.26
CA MET A 478 6.87 -1.61 -12.60
C MET A 478 8.05 -2.31 -13.26
N THR A 479 8.20 -2.09 -14.55
CA THR A 479 9.31 -2.59 -15.37
C THR A 479 9.87 -1.44 -16.19
N HIS A 480 11.18 -1.48 -16.43
CA HIS A 480 11.82 -0.67 -17.45
C HIS A 480 12.43 -1.61 -18.46
N SER A 481 11.99 -1.54 -19.71
CA SER A 481 12.45 -2.40 -20.79
C SER A 481 13.20 -1.61 -21.86
N LEU A 482 14.03 -2.26 -22.67
CA LEU A 482 14.67 -1.56 -23.80
C LEU A 482 13.64 -1.04 -24.80
N ALA A 483 12.55 -1.78 -25.01
CA ALA A 483 11.49 -1.44 -25.95
C ALA A 483 10.51 -0.37 -25.42
N GLY A 484 10.42 -0.18 -24.10
CA GLY A 484 9.48 0.77 -23.49
C GLY A 484 8.01 0.33 -23.59
N ASP A 485 7.74 -0.96 -23.78
CA ASP A 485 6.42 -1.49 -24.13
C ASP A 485 5.77 -2.36 -23.05
N THR A 486 6.35 -2.40 -21.84
CA THR A 486 5.82 -3.22 -20.72
C THR A 486 4.64 -2.57 -19.97
N GLY A 487 4.02 -1.59 -20.61
CA GLY A 487 2.87 -0.83 -20.14
C GLY A 487 3.23 0.45 -19.38
N VAL A 488 2.21 1.09 -18.85
CA VAL A 488 2.31 2.35 -18.12
C VAL A 488 3.33 2.28 -16.99
N GLY A 489 4.20 3.30 -16.95
CA GLY A 489 5.33 3.43 -16.02
C GLY A 489 6.64 2.82 -16.52
N ASP A 490 6.68 2.33 -17.75
CA ASP A 490 7.92 1.93 -18.43
C ASP A 490 8.65 3.15 -18.99
N PHE A 491 9.70 3.59 -18.29
CA PHE A 491 10.59 4.69 -18.72
C PHE A 491 11.69 4.22 -19.69
N GLY A 492 11.54 3.02 -20.25
CA GLY A 492 12.42 2.51 -21.27
C GLY A 492 13.88 2.44 -20.83
N ARG A 493 14.75 2.86 -21.74
CA ARG A 493 16.21 2.97 -21.51
C ARG A 493 16.57 3.96 -20.39
N GLU A 494 15.82 5.05 -20.21
CA GLU A 494 16.09 6.03 -19.15
C GLU A 494 15.91 5.41 -17.76
N GLY A 495 14.83 4.65 -17.58
CA GLY A 495 14.57 3.89 -16.36
C GLY A 495 15.66 2.86 -16.08
N ILE A 496 16.12 2.14 -17.11
CA ILE A 496 17.24 1.20 -16.98
C ILE A 496 18.53 1.93 -16.58
N LEU A 497 18.88 3.03 -17.23
CA LEU A 497 20.07 3.83 -16.89
C LEU A 497 20.03 4.32 -15.43
N THR A 498 18.86 4.72 -14.97
CA THR A 498 18.65 5.11 -13.57
C THR A 498 18.87 3.93 -12.63
N PHE A 499 18.39 2.74 -12.95
CA PHE A 499 18.70 1.52 -12.20
C PHE A 499 20.19 1.21 -12.16
N LEU A 500 20.88 1.22 -13.30
CA LEU A 500 22.32 0.90 -13.37
C LEU A 500 23.16 1.89 -12.55
N ARG A 501 22.79 3.18 -12.57
CA ARG A 501 23.45 4.22 -11.77
C ARG A 501 23.18 4.07 -10.27
N ASP A 502 21.93 3.81 -9.90
CA ASP A 502 21.49 3.86 -8.50
C ASP A 502 21.76 2.54 -7.75
N HIS A 503 21.91 1.42 -8.48
CA HIS A 503 22.15 0.13 -7.88
C HIS A 503 23.59 0.01 -7.38
N SER A 504 23.76 -0.29 -6.10
CA SER A 504 25.04 -0.67 -5.51
C SER A 504 24.96 -2.12 -5.04
N CYS A 505 25.85 -2.97 -5.56
CA CYS A 505 25.88 -4.39 -5.21
C CYS A 505 26.05 -4.57 -3.69
N ASN A 506 25.04 -5.15 -3.05
CA ASN A 506 25.09 -5.47 -1.63
C ASN A 506 25.80 -6.82 -1.40
N THR A 507 25.79 -7.31 -0.15
CA THR A 507 26.42 -8.61 0.19
C THR A 507 25.76 -9.75 -0.57
N VAL A 508 24.43 -9.79 -0.67
CA VAL A 508 23.69 -10.83 -1.41
C VAL A 508 24.04 -10.80 -2.90
N CYS A 509 24.16 -9.63 -3.54
CA CYS A 509 24.57 -9.55 -4.95
C CYS A 509 25.94 -10.21 -5.19
N ARG A 510 26.91 -9.89 -4.32
CA ARG A 510 28.30 -10.38 -4.41
C ARG A 510 28.40 -11.86 -4.08
N ASP A 511 27.70 -12.32 -3.05
CA ASP A 511 27.67 -13.72 -2.66
C ASP A 511 27.05 -14.58 -3.77
N LEU A 512 26.04 -14.06 -4.48
CA LEU A 512 25.43 -14.69 -5.65
C LEU A 512 26.28 -14.59 -6.94
N GLY A 513 27.40 -13.85 -6.90
CA GLY A 513 28.28 -13.58 -8.05
C GLY A 513 27.64 -12.74 -9.15
N LEU A 514 26.59 -11.96 -8.85
CA LEU A 514 25.87 -11.15 -9.85
C LEU A 514 26.72 -9.99 -10.35
N ASP A 515 27.58 -9.42 -9.50
CA ASP A 515 28.53 -8.36 -9.85
C ASP A 515 29.49 -8.79 -10.98
N ARG A 516 29.85 -10.08 -11.03
CA ARG A 516 30.78 -10.63 -12.02
C ARG A 516 30.06 -11.24 -13.21
N SER A 517 29.00 -12.00 -12.98
CA SER A 517 28.29 -12.73 -14.03
C SER A 517 27.24 -11.90 -14.76
N MET A 518 26.77 -10.81 -14.14
CA MET A 518 25.70 -9.95 -14.64
C MET A 518 26.08 -8.47 -14.43
N PRO A 519 27.17 -7.97 -15.04
CA PRO A 519 27.66 -6.62 -14.76
C PRO A 519 26.61 -5.55 -15.09
N LEU A 520 26.62 -4.47 -14.32
CA LEU A 520 25.67 -3.36 -14.39
C LEU A 520 26.06 -2.36 -15.50
N GLU A 521 26.14 -2.86 -16.72
CA GLU A 521 26.51 -2.09 -17.91
C GLU A 521 25.72 -2.58 -19.13
N PHE A 522 25.54 -1.69 -20.11
CA PHE A 522 25.06 -2.09 -21.44
C PHE A 522 26.16 -2.87 -22.16
N ALA A 523 25.79 -3.80 -23.04
CA ALA A 523 26.78 -4.37 -23.95
C ALA A 523 27.26 -3.26 -24.91
N GLU A 524 28.54 -3.28 -25.29
CA GLU A 524 29.08 -2.28 -26.23
C GLU A 524 28.31 -2.25 -27.56
N SER A 525 27.76 -3.39 -27.98
CA SER A 525 26.90 -3.54 -29.16
C SER A 525 25.58 -2.79 -29.07
N ASP A 526 25.11 -2.49 -27.86
CA ASP A 526 23.81 -1.86 -27.62
C ASP A 526 23.94 -0.33 -27.51
N ASN A 527 25.10 0.23 -27.87
CA ASN A 527 25.30 1.66 -27.91
C ASN A 527 24.98 2.22 -29.31
N PRO A 528 23.78 2.80 -29.53
CA PRO A 528 23.38 3.28 -30.86
C PRO A 528 24.30 4.39 -31.41
N GLN A 529 25.12 5.01 -30.57
CA GLN A 529 26.07 6.04 -30.94
C GLN A 529 27.33 5.53 -31.66
N SER A 530 27.59 4.22 -31.71
CA SER A 530 28.79 3.70 -32.39
C SER A 530 28.60 3.39 -33.88
N SER A 531 27.43 3.64 -34.47
CA SER A 531 27.14 3.36 -35.89
C SER A 531 27.10 4.59 -36.81
N SER A 532 27.39 5.78 -36.31
CA SER A 532 27.33 7.03 -37.11
C SER A 532 28.66 7.38 -37.81
N GLY A 533 29.47 6.39 -38.20
CA GLY A 533 30.82 6.62 -38.73
C GLY A 533 31.04 5.99 -40.10
N GLU A 534 31.12 6.87 -41.11
CA GLU A 534 32.00 6.76 -42.28
C GLU A 534 31.62 5.74 -43.37
N ASP A 535 30.48 5.98 -44.04
CA ASP A 535 30.34 5.66 -45.48
C ASP A 535 30.01 6.97 -46.23
N GLU A 536 30.99 7.88 -46.28
CA GLU A 536 31.15 8.86 -47.34
C GLU A 536 32.44 8.54 -48.08
N GLU A 537 32.34 7.78 -49.18
CA GLU A 537 33.18 7.96 -50.39
C GLU A 537 32.48 7.45 -51.65
#